data_AF-A0A2V8U3Z5-F1
#
_entry.id   AF-A0A2V8U3Z5-F1
#
_cell.length_a   1.000
_cell.length_b   1.000
_cell.length_c   1.000
_cell.angle_alpha   90.00
_cell.angle_beta   90.00
_cell.angle_gamma   90.00
#
_symmetry.space_group_name_H-M   'P 1'
#
loop_
_entity.id
_entity.type
_entity.pdbx_description
1 polymer ?
#
loop_
_entity_poly.entity_id
_entity_poly.type
_entity_poly.pdbx_seq_one_letter_code
_entity_poly.pdbx_strand_id
1 'polypeptide(L)'
;MDGYKPMTRCMTLAAFFSALAFAQNGPKIDMLKALKFREIGPANMGGRIDDFAVVESNTNVVYAATASGGVWKTVNSGNRFLMTRAYRPSAT
;
A
#
# COMPACT_ATOMS: atom_id res chain seq x y z
N MET A 1 45.86 43.23 -23.64
CA MET A 1 46.07 41.78 -23.35
C MET A 1 44.78 41.26 -22.74
N ASP A 2 43.68 41.31 -23.50
CA ASP A 2 42.32 41.26 -22.95
C ASP A 2 41.45 40.23 -23.68
N GLY A 3 42.00 39.02 -23.87
CA GLY A 3 41.43 38.00 -24.76
C GLY A 3 40.67 36.84 -24.08
N TYR A 4 40.47 36.84 -22.77
CA TYR A 4 40.01 35.63 -22.04
C TYR A 4 38.73 35.81 -21.20
N LYS A 5 38.16 37.03 -21.13
CA LYS A 5 37.03 37.35 -20.22
C LYS A 5 35.65 36.74 -20.52
N PRO A 6 35.23 36.44 -21.77
CA PRO A 6 33.89 35.87 -21.99
C PRO A 6 33.84 34.35 -21.76
N MET A 7 34.99 33.67 -21.83
CA MET A 7 35.06 32.21 -21.79
C MET A 7 35.05 31.65 -20.35
N THR A 8 35.55 32.40 -19.37
CA THR A 8 35.51 32.02 -17.94
C THR A 8 34.10 32.10 -17.34
N ARG A 9 33.23 32.99 -17.84
CA ARG A 9 31.86 33.20 -17.33
C ARG A 9 30.89 32.09 -17.71
N CYS A 10 31.05 31.49 -18.89
CA CYS A 10 30.23 30.35 -19.31
C CYS A 10 30.66 29.07 -18.59
N MET A 11 31.95 28.94 -18.31
CA MET A 11 32.52 27.76 -17.66
C MET A 11 32.13 27.68 -16.17
N THR A 12 32.03 28.81 -15.46
CA THR A 12 31.52 28.84 -14.08
C THR A 12 30.01 28.65 -13.98
N LEU A 13 29.23 29.16 -14.94
CA LEU A 13 27.78 28.96 -14.99
C LEU A 13 27.40 27.50 -15.33
N ALA A 14 28.14 26.88 -16.25
CA ALA A 14 27.96 25.47 -16.62
C ALA A 14 28.32 24.51 -15.45
N ALA A 15 29.36 24.83 -14.68
CA ALA A 15 29.73 24.07 -13.49
C ALA A 15 28.70 24.18 -12.34
N PHE A 16 28.00 25.31 -12.24
CA PHE A 16 26.93 25.48 -11.26
C PHE A 16 25.64 24.74 -11.66
N PHE A 17 25.36 24.64 -12.95
CA PHE A 17 24.20 23.92 -13.48
C PHE A 17 24.33 22.41 -13.33
N SER A 18 25.53 21.85 -13.49
CA SER A 18 25.78 20.42 -13.31
C SER A 18 25.70 19.98 -11.84
N ALA A 19 26.05 20.83 -10.87
CA ALA A 19 25.93 20.52 -9.44
C ALA A 19 24.46 20.36 -8.97
N LEU A 20 23.52 21.11 -9.56
CA LEU A 20 22.09 20.98 -9.28
C LEU A 20 21.50 19.64 -9.73
N ALA A 21 22.09 19.00 -10.75
CA ALA A 21 21.63 17.71 -11.29
C ALA A 21 21.98 16.51 -10.39
N PHE A 22 23.06 16.59 -9.60
CA PHE A 22 23.50 15.49 -8.73
C PHE A 22 22.86 15.50 -7.33
N ALA A 23 22.06 16.51 -6.98
CA ALA A 23 21.43 16.63 -5.66
C ALA A 23 20.11 15.84 -5.51
N GLN A 24 19.61 15.22 -6.59
CA GLN A 24 18.33 14.50 -6.60
C GLN A 24 18.50 13.06 -6.09
N ASN A 25 18.79 12.88 -4.81
CA ASN A 25 18.57 11.59 -4.15
C ASN A 25 17.04 11.38 -4.02
N GLY A 26 16.46 10.67 -4.98
CA GLY A 26 15.05 10.26 -4.94
C GLY A 26 14.73 9.48 -3.66
N PRO A 27 13.45 9.41 -3.26
CA PRO A 27 13.05 8.71 -2.05
C PRO A 27 13.55 7.26 -2.09
N LYS A 28 14.39 6.88 -1.11
CA LYS A 28 14.88 5.51 -0.96
C LYS A 28 13.69 4.61 -0.64
N ILE A 29 13.33 3.75 -1.58
CA ILE A 29 12.21 2.80 -1.49
C ILE A 29 12.29 1.91 -0.23
N ASP A 30 13.50 1.76 0.35
CA ASP A 30 13.72 1.09 1.63
C ASP A 30 12.90 1.68 2.79
N MET A 31 12.62 2.98 2.80
CA MET A 31 11.79 3.61 3.83
C MET A 31 10.31 3.22 3.73
N LEU A 32 9.86 2.77 2.54
CA LEU A 32 8.48 2.35 2.31
C LEU A 32 8.25 0.87 2.65
N LYS A 33 9.30 0.08 2.88
CA LYS A 33 9.19 -1.35 3.24
C LYS A 33 8.43 -1.59 4.55
N ALA A 34 8.42 -0.61 5.45
CA ALA A 34 7.68 -0.67 6.71
C ALA A 34 6.17 -0.37 6.55
N LEU A 35 5.74 0.18 5.42
CA LEU A 35 4.33 0.46 5.16
C LEU A 35 3.62 -0.84 4.81
N LYS A 36 2.74 -1.28 5.71
CA LYS A 36 1.82 -2.39 5.46
C LYS A 36 0.47 -1.83 5.05
N PHE A 37 -0.01 -2.21 3.87
CA PHE A 37 -1.39 -1.99 3.50
C PHE A 37 -2.29 -2.76 4.47
N ARG A 38 -3.18 -2.04 5.15
CA ARG A 38 -4.26 -2.61 5.93
C ARG A 38 -5.57 -1.99 5.46
N GLU A 39 -6.60 -2.81 5.40
CA GLU A 39 -7.94 -2.32 5.15
C GLU A 39 -8.40 -1.52 6.39
N ILE A 40 -8.66 -0.23 6.20
CA ILE A 40 -9.27 0.61 7.24
C ILE A 40 -10.80 0.45 7.22
N GLY A 41 -11.37 0.03 6.08
CA GLY A 41 -12.80 -0.15 5.85
C GLY A 41 -13.62 1.15 6.02
N PRO A 42 -14.73 1.35 5.30
CA PRO A 42 -15.73 2.32 5.74
C PRO A 42 -16.33 1.87 7.09
N ALA A 43 -16.59 2.82 8.00
CA ALA A 43 -17.19 2.52 9.30
C ALA A 43 -18.55 1.81 9.20
N ASN A 44 -19.23 1.94 8.05
CA ASN A 44 -20.38 1.15 7.67
C ASN A 44 -20.06 0.40 6.36
N MET A 45 -19.88 -0.91 6.46
CA MET A 45 -19.62 -1.78 5.31
C MET A 45 -20.91 -1.95 4.50
N GLY A 46 -21.14 -1.06 3.54
CA GLY A 46 -22.27 -1.14 2.62
C GLY A 46 -22.04 -2.14 1.50
N GLY A 47 -23.07 -2.90 1.12
CA GLY A 47 -23.00 -3.86 0.03
C GLY A 47 -24.18 -4.84 0.04
N ARG A 48 -24.27 -5.67 -1.00
CA ARG A 48 -25.22 -6.79 -1.05
C ARG A 48 -24.51 -8.08 -0.66
N ILE A 49 -25.06 -8.78 0.32
CA ILE A 49 -24.70 -10.16 0.63
C ILE A 49 -25.56 -11.03 -0.29
N ASP A 50 -24.89 -11.84 -1.10
CA ASP A 50 -25.56 -12.75 -2.04
C ASP A 50 -25.88 -14.08 -1.35
N ASP A 51 -24.91 -14.60 -0.59
CA ASP A 51 -25.03 -15.89 0.11
C ASP A 51 -24.18 -15.92 1.39
N PHE A 52 -24.52 -16.83 2.30
CA PHE A 52 -23.73 -17.13 3.50
C PHE A 52 -23.74 -18.64 3.80
N ALA A 53 -22.60 -19.15 4.28
CA ALA A 53 -22.45 -20.56 4.64
C ALA A 53 -21.80 -20.69 6.02
N VAL A 54 -22.32 -21.59 6.83
CA VAL A 54 -21.80 -21.90 8.17
C VAL A 54 -21.16 -23.29 8.13
N VAL A 55 -20.02 -23.44 8.80
CA VAL A 55 -19.37 -24.75 8.94
C VAL A 55 -20.10 -25.54 10.04
N GLU A 56 -20.75 -26.65 9.69
CA GLU A 56 -21.54 -27.46 10.65
C GLU A 56 -20.69 -28.02 11.81
N SER A 57 -19.42 -28.32 11.56
CA SER A 57 -18.50 -28.82 12.59
C SER A 57 -18.01 -27.73 13.56
N ASN A 58 -18.13 -26.45 13.17
CA ASN A 58 -17.75 -25.31 14.01
C ASN A 58 -18.54 -24.06 13.60
N THR A 59 -19.65 -23.81 14.29
CA THR A 59 -20.55 -22.68 14.06
C THR A 59 -19.89 -21.32 14.24
N ASN A 60 -18.71 -21.25 14.87
CA ASN A 60 -17.95 -20.00 14.97
C ASN A 60 -17.36 -19.57 13.62
N VAL A 61 -17.28 -20.48 12.64
CA VAL A 61 -16.77 -20.21 11.30
C VAL A 61 -17.93 -20.00 10.32
N VAL A 62 -18.05 -18.76 9.85
CA VAL A 62 -19.06 -18.37 8.85
C VAL A 62 -18.36 -17.72 7.67
N TYR A 63 -18.82 -18.05 6.48
CA TYR A 63 -18.41 -17.43 5.22
C TYR A 63 -19.57 -16.60 4.68
N ALA A 64 -19.29 -15.37 4.25
CA ALA A 64 -20.25 -14.47 3.62
C ALA A 64 -19.74 -14.08 2.23
N ALA A 65 -20.54 -14.33 1.20
CA ALA A 65 -20.26 -13.95 -0.18
C ALA A 65 -20.93 -12.61 -0.48
N THR A 66 -20.13 -11.65 -0.94
CA THR A 66 -20.62 -10.33 -1.32
C THR A 66 -20.61 -10.19 -2.85
N ALA A 67 -21.58 -9.48 -3.41
CA ALA A 67 -21.76 -9.37 -4.86
C ALA A 67 -20.54 -8.82 -5.63
N SER A 68 -19.74 -7.94 -4.99
CA SER A 68 -18.56 -7.32 -5.60
C SER A 68 -17.33 -7.25 -4.68
N GLY A 69 -17.46 -7.63 -3.40
CA GLY A 69 -16.40 -7.53 -2.40
C GLY A 69 -15.73 -8.87 -2.07
N GLY A 70 -16.02 -9.94 -2.83
CA GLY A 70 -15.47 -11.28 -2.63
C GLY A 70 -16.06 -12.02 -1.43
N VAL A 71 -15.31 -13.02 -0.94
CA VAL A 71 -15.71 -13.89 0.18
C VAL A 71 -15.00 -13.49 1.46
N TRP A 72 -15.80 -13.32 2.50
CA TRP A 72 -15.38 -12.94 3.84
C TRP A 72 -15.56 -14.12 4.78
N LYS A 73 -14.63 -14.31 5.71
CA LYS A 73 -14.60 -15.37 6.72
C LYS A 73 -14.60 -14.75 8.11
N THR A 74 -15.39 -15.30 9.02
CA THR A 74 -15.28 -15.08 10.46
C THR A 74 -14.87 -16.38 11.15
N VAL A 75 -14.24 -16.26 12.32
CA VAL A 75 -13.92 -17.38 13.23
C VAL A 75 -14.40 -17.11 14.65
N ASN A 76 -15.15 -16.03 14.85
CA ASN A 76 -15.64 -15.54 16.13
C ASN A 76 -17.14 -15.26 16.08
N SER A 77 -17.89 -16.16 15.44
CA SER A 77 -19.37 -16.15 15.40
C SER A 77 -19.97 -14.89 14.78
N GLY A 78 -19.26 -14.26 13.85
CA GLY A 78 -19.74 -13.08 13.12
C GLY A 78 -19.35 -11.74 13.74
N ASN A 79 -18.60 -11.71 14.85
CA ASN A 79 -18.21 -10.45 15.47
C ASN A 79 -17.17 -9.67 14.64
N ARG A 80 -16.35 -10.37 13.85
CA ARG A 80 -15.41 -9.77 12.90
C ARG A 80 -15.28 -10.63 11.65
N PHE A 81 -15.32 -9.98 10.49
CA PHE A 81 -15.07 -10.60 9.20
C PHE A 81 -13.70 -10.19 8.65
N LEU A 82 -13.01 -11.15 8.05
CA LEU A 82 -11.75 -10.97 7.34
C LEU A 82 -11.90 -11.52 5.93
N MET A 83 -11.38 -10.81 4.94
CA MET A 83 -11.30 -11.34 3.57
C MET A 83 -10.58 -12.70 3.59
N THR A 84 -11.16 -13.74 2.98
CA THR A 84 -10.62 -15.11 3.02
C THR A 84 -9.16 -15.18 2.52
N ARG A 85 -8.79 -14.36 1.54
CA ARG A 85 -7.42 -14.28 1.02
C ARG A 85 -6.44 -13.55 1.96
N ALA A 86 -6.94 -12.64 2.80
CA ALA A 86 -6.14 -11.93 3.80
C ALA A 86 -6.04 -12.70 5.12
N TYR A 87 -6.87 -13.72 5.33
CA TYR A 87 -6.81 -14.59 6.50
C TYR A 87 -5.56 -15.48 6.43
N ARG A 88 -4.46 -15.00 7.03
CA ARG A 88 -3.37 -15.87 7.46
C ARG A 88 -3.67 -16.34 8.89
N PRO A 89 -3.76 -17.65 9.17
CA PRO A 89 -3.72 -18.10 10.56
C PRO A 89 -2.41 -17.59 11.17
N SER A 90 -2.50 -16.94 12.33
CA SER A 90 -1.32 -16.65 13.13
C SER A 90 -0.68 -18.00 13.45
N ALA A 91 0.47 -18.29 12.83
CA ALA A 91 1.29 -19.40 13.25
C ALA A 91 1.61 -19.18 14.73
N THR A 92 1.14 -20.11 15.57
CA THR A 92 1.58 -20.22 16.96
C THR A 92 3.04 -20.65 16.98
#